data_AF-A0A951KBJ0-F1
#
_entry.id   AF-A0A951KBJ0-F1
#
_cell.length_a   1.000
_cell.length_b   1.000
_cell.length_c   1.000
_cell.angle_alpha   90.00
_cell.angle_beta   90.00
_cell.angle_gamma   90.00
#
_symmetry.space_group_name_H-M   'P 1'
#
loop_
_entity.id
_entity.type
_entity.pdbx_description
1 polymer ?
#
loop_
_entity_poly.entity_id
_entity_poly.type
_entity_poly.pdbx_seq_one_letter_code
_entity_poly.pdbx_strand_id
1 'polypeptide(L)'
;PVAAAVPERSTSTSSPATTSTVPPLTTVPPPPTTEAPVRVFPPPECPPADPPAADVDGDGCPDPVEVSDGVVAAAGARWQVGAPDDLVVIGDWDCDGLATPAVVRPSSGHVWTFPRWADDSDGDGVVAEPVGVVPAPVAKATVVEDAGSSGGGRCDGIEVIASGGDRRLVDAGA
;
A
#
# COMPACT_ATOMS: atom_id res chain seq x y z
N PRO A 1 5.74 -2.04 -15.94
CA PRO A 1 5.52 -3.31 -15.19
C PRO A 1 4.03 -3.45 -14.92
N VAL A 2 3.57 -4.63 -14.47
CA VAL A 2 2.15 -4.86 -14.14
C VAL A 2 2.05 -5.40 -12.71
N ALA A 3 1.01 -5.00 -11.99
CA ALA A 3 0.63 -5.56 -10.70
C ALA A 3 -0.76 -6.18 -10.84
N ALA A 4 -0.92 -7.43 -10.47
CA ALA A 4 -2.19 -8.14 -10.56
C ALA A 4 -2.54 -8.79 -9.21
N ALA A 5 -3.81 -8.70 -8.82
CA ALA A 5 -4.31 -9.42 -7.65
C ALA A 5 -4.16 -10.93 -7.86
N VAL A 6 -3.58 -11.61 -6.88
CA VAL A 6 -3.47 -13.07 -6.88
C VAL A 6 -4.69 -13.60 -6.12
N PRO A 7 -5.62 -14.28 -6.80
CA PRO A 7 -6.78 -14.82 -6.12
C PRO A 7 -6.33 -15.85 -5.09
N GLU A 8 -6.70 -15.64 -3.83
CA GLU A 8 -6.53 -16.63 -2.76
C GLU A 8 -7.19 -17.94 -3.22
N ARG A 9 -6.40 -19.03 -3.37
CA ARG A 9 -6.96 -20.34 -3.71
C ARG A 9 -7.85 -20.77 -2.55
N SER A 10 -9.14 -20.50 -2.69
CA SER A 10 -10.17 -20.76 -1.67
C SER A 10 -10.07 -22.21 -1.18
N THR A 11 -9.56 -22.40 0.02
CA THR A 11 -9.94 -23.56 0.84
C THR A 11 -11.05 -23.07 1.75
N SER A 12 -12.28 -23.15 1.23
CA SER A 12 -13.49 -22.80 1.99
C SER A 12 -13.59 -23.64 3.26
N THR A 13 -13.73 -23.00 4.41
CA THR A 13 -14.55 -23.54 5.51
C THR A 13 -15.61 -22.50 5.82
N SER A 14 -16.78 -22.71 5.24
CA SER A 14 -18.00 -21.94 5.49
C SER A 14 -18.45 -22.18 6.94
N SER A 15 -18.48 -21.13 7.75
CA SER A 15 -19.25 -21.13 9.00
C SER A 15 -20.73 -20.91 8.68
N PRO A 16 -21.68 -21.66 9.26
CA PRO A 16 -23.09 -21.46 8.97
C PRO A 16 -23.56 -20.11 9.52
N ALA A 17 -24.18 -19.31 8.66
CA ALA A 17 -24.87 -18.09 9.03
C ALA A 17 -26.03 -18.42 9.99
N THR A 18 -26.00 -17.85 11.18
CA THR A 18 -27.15 -17.92 12.09
C THR A 18 -28.20 -16.92 11.60
N THR A 19 -29.40 -17.41 11.27
CA THR A 19 -30.53 -16.60 10.84
C THR A 19 -30.97 -15.70 11.99
N SER A 20 -30.64 -14.41 11.93
CA SER A 20 -31.12 -13.42 12.90
C SER A 20 -32.46 -12.85 12.43
N THR A 21 -33.53 -13.32 13.05
CA THR A 21 -34.90 -12.81 12.86
C THR A 21 -34.97 -11.34 13.33
N VAL A 22 -35.25 -10.43 12.40
CA VAL A 22 -35.49 -9.00 12.68
C VAL A 22 -36.85 -8.85 13.41
N PRO A 23 -36.93 -8.24 14.60
CA PRO A 23 -38.21 -7.89 15.22
C PRO A 23 -38.82 -6.62 14.60
N PRO A 24 -40.15 -6.40 14.67
CA PRO A 24 -40.80 -5.28 13.98
C PRO A 24 -40.45 -3.92 14.60
N LEU A 25 -40.35 -2.90 13.74
CA LEU A 25 -40.07 -1.50 14.09
C LEU A 25 -41.07 -0.99 15.14
N THR A 26 -40.55 -0.56 16.29
CA THR A 26 -41.27 0.36 17.19
C THR A 26 -40.76 1.76 16.92
N THR A 27 -41.66 2.72 16.74
CA THR A 27 -41.35 4.14 16.55
C THR A 27 -40.62 4.70 17.78
N VAL A 28 -39.32 4.94 17.64
CA VAL A 28 -38.51 5.68 18.62
C VAL A 28 -38.69 7.18 18.38
N PRO A 29 -39.03 8.00 19.39
CA PRO A 29 -39.13 9.45 19.23
C PRO A 29 -37.76 10.09 18.98
N PRO A 30 -37.68 11.23 18.27
CA PRO A 30 -36.41 11.88 17.98
C PRO A 30 -35.73 12.37 19.27
N PRO A 31 -34.40 12.23 19.41
CA PRO A 31 -33.68 12.75 20.57
C PRO A 31 -33.69 14.28 20.59
N PRO A 32 -33.60 14.93 21.78
CA PRO A 32 -33.50 16.38 21.86
C PRO A 32 -32.18 16.85 21.26
N THR A 33 -32.22 17.96 20.51
CA THR A 33 -31.06 18.64 19.94
C THR A 33 -30.17 19.19 21.05
N THR A 34 -29.28 18.37 21.58
CA THR A 34 -28.11 18.81 22.33
C THR A 34 -26.92 18.72 21.39
N GLU A 35 -26.37 19.88 21.08
CA GLU A 35 -25.13 20.05 20.33
C GLU A 35 -24.05 19.13 20.93
N ALA A 36 -23.71 18.06 20.22
CA ALA A 36 -22.71 17.11 20.68
C ALA A 36 -21.33 17.80 20.67
N PRO A 37 -20.52 17.68 21.73
CA PRO A 37 -19.15 18.18 21.67
C PRO A 37 -18.43 17.44 20.53
N VAL A 38 -17.74 18.21 19.69
CA VAL A 38 -16.85 17.66 18.65
C VAL A 38 -15.91 16.67 19.36
N ARG A 39 -16.13 15.37 19.13
CA ARG A 39 -15.22 14.34 19.59
C ARG A 39 -13.93 14.54 18.81
N VAL A 40 -12.92 15.13 19.44
CA VAL A 40 -11.54 14.88 19.05
C VAL A 40 -11.34 13.40 19.32
N PHE A 41 -11.48 12.59 18.27
CA PHE A 41 -11.12 11.18 18.36
C PHE A 41 -9.64 11.13 18.77
N PRO A 42 -9.27 10.41 19.85
CA PRO A 42 -7.86 10.03 20.00
C PRO A 42 -7.42 9.35 18.70
N PRO A 43 -6.16 9.53 18.25
CA PRO A 43 -5.68 8.84 17.06
C PRO A 43 -6.01 7.34 17.18
N PRO A 44 -6.42 6.66 16.08
CA PRO A 44 -6.62 5.22 16.15
C PRO A 44 -5.36 4.60 16.78
N GLU A 45 -5.56 3.83 17.86
CA GLU A 45 -4.46 3.10 18.47
C GLU A 45 -4.07 1.99 17.50
N CYS A 46 -3.20 2.32 16.54
CA CYS A 46 -2.79 1.37 15.52
C CYS A 46 -2.14 0.15 16.19
N PRO A 47 -2.52 -1.07 15.79
CA PRO A 47 -1.79 -2.24 16.24
C PRO A 47 -0.32 -2.11 15.80
N PRO A 48 0.65 -2.47 16.66
CA PRO A 48 2.05 -2.43 16.26
C PRO A 48 2.30 -3.46 15.14
N ALA A 49 2.82 -3.00 14.01
CA ALA A 49 3.27 -3.83 12.90
C ALA A 49 4.81 -3.90 12.87
N ASP A 50 5.36 -5.11 12.70
CA ASP A 50 6.79 -5.28 12.49
C ASP A 50 7.18 -4.82 11.08
N PRO A 51 8.29 -4.07 10.91
CA PRO A 51 8.69 -3.59 9.60
C PRO A 51 9.21 -4.73 8.68
N PRO A 52 9.00 -4.64 7.36
CA PRO A 52 8.41 -3.50 6.65
C PRO A 52 6.89 -3.43 6.83
N ALA A 53 6.39 -2.22 7.09
CA ALA A 53 4.97 -1.96 7.30
C ALA A 53 4.56 -0.64 6.63
N ALA A 54 3.37 -0.58 6.04
CA ALA A 54 2.87 0.58 5.30
C ALA A 54 1.33 0.59 5.34
N ASP A 55 0.68 1.74 5.21
CA ASP A 55 -0.78 1.83 5.17
C ASP A 55 -1.29 1.35 3.80
N VAL A 56 -1.69 0.08 3.72
CA VAL A 56 -2.04 -0.57 2.44
C VAL A 56 -3.55 -0.53 2.18
N ASP A 57 -4.37 -0.40 3.21
CA ASP A 57 -5.84 -0.35 3.08
C ASP A 57 -6.45 1.05 3.31
N GLY A 58 -5.62 2.05 3.64
CA GLY A 58 -6.00 3.46 3.77
C GLY A 58 -6.73 3.79 5.08
N ASP A 59 -6.58 2.95 6.11
CA ASP A 59 -7.19 3.18 7.43
C ASP A 59 -6.37 4.12 8.33
N GLY A 60 -5.19 4.54 7.87
CA GLY A 60 -4.25 5.40 8.59
C GLY A 60 -3.31 4.65 9.51
N CYS A 61 -3.32 3.31 9.51
CA CYS A 61 -2.46 2.45 10.29
C CYS A 61 -1.53 1.61 9.41
N PRO A 62 -0.28 1.37 9.87
CA PRO A 62 0.65 0.56 9.10
C PRO A 62 0.28 -0.93 9.16
N ASP A 63 0.11 -1.55 7.99
CA ASP A 63 -0.04 -2.98 7.82
C ASP A 63 1.32 -3.67 7.67
N PRO A 64 1.51 -4.88 8.22
CA PRO A 64 2.69 -5.67 7.93
C PRO A 64 2.72 -6.06 6.44
N VAL A 65 3.87 -5.85 5.80
CA VAL A 65 4.09 -6.14 4.39
C VAL A 65 5.10 -7.29 4.27
N GLU A 66 4.75 -8.31 3.51
CA GLU A 66 5.70 -9.34 3.08
C GLU A 66 5.93 -9.23 1.57
N VAL A 67 7.20 -9.16 1.17
CA VAL A 67 7.61 -9.15 -0.24
C VAL A 67 8.52 -10.35 -0.49
N SER A 68 8.08 -11.28 -1.33
CA SER A 68 8.84 -12.47 -1.72
C SER A 68 8.64 -12.79 -3.20
N ASP A 69 9.73 -12.89 -3.97
CA ASP A 69 9.74 -13.29 -5.38
C ASP A 69 8.73 -12.53 -6.27
N GLY A 70 8.62 -11.20 -6.06
CA GLY A 70 7.68 -10.35 -6.79
C GLY A 70 6.21 -10.53 -6.35
N VAL A 71 5.95 -11.27 -5.27
CA VAL A 71 4.64 -11.32 -4.62
C VAL A 71 4.66 -10.42 -3.39
N VAL A 72 3.68 -9.52 -3.31
CA VAL A 72 3.42 -8.70 -2.13
C VAL A 72 2.21 -9.26 -1.41
N ALA A 73 2.30 -9.45 -0.10
CA ALA A 73 1.19 -9.82 0.76
C ALA A 73 1.06 -8.81 1.91
N ALA A 74 -0.12 -8.20 2.04
CA ALA A 74 -0.46 -7.22 3.05
C ALA A 74 -1.98 -7.15 3.22
N ALA A 75 -2.45 -6.73 4.41
CA ALA A 75 -3.89 -6.60 4.72
C ALA A 75 -4.77 -7.81 4.33
N GLY A 76 -4.21 -9.03 4.34
CA GLY A 76 -4.92 -10.26 3.97
C GLY A 76 -5.10 -10.51 2.46
N ALA A 77 -4.49 -9.70 1.60
CA ALA A 77 -4.50 -9.85 0.16
C ALA A 77 -3.07 -10.08 -0.39
N ARG A 78 -3.01 -10.51 -1.67
CA ARG A 78 -1.75 -10.85 -2.36
C ARG A 78 -1.75 -10.30 -3.78
N TRP A 79 -0.59 -9.82 -4.22
CA TRP A 79 -0.42 -9.26 -5.57
C TRP A 79 0.90 -9.73 -6.18
N GLN A 80 0.86 -10.09 -7.46
CA GLN A 80 2.06 -10.31 -8.25
C GLN A 80 2.46 -9.00 -8.92
N VAL A 81 3.65 -8.50 -8.61
CA VAL A 81 4.13 -7.16 -8.96
C VAL A 81 5.43 -7.26 -9.76
N GLY A 82 5.41 -6.69 -10.96
CA GLY A 82 6.59 -6.60 -11.82
C GLY A 82 7.00 -7.93 -12.44
N ALA A 83 8.29 -8.04 -12.78
CA ALA A 83 8.90 -9.24 -13.30
C ALA A 83 9.72 -9.96 -12.21
N PRO A 84 10.10 -11.23 -12.42
CA PRO A 84 11.12 -11.87 -11.60
C PRO A 84 12.38 -11.00 -11.53
N ASP A 85 13.03 -10.99 -10.37
CA ASP A 85 14.23 -10.21 -10.04
C ASP A 85 14.04 -8.69 -9.95
N ASP A 86 12.83 -8.16 -10.15
CA ASP A 86 12.55 -6.77 -9.84
C ASP A 86 12.53 -6.56 -8.31
N LEU A 87 13.10 -5.44 -7.84
CA LEU A 87 13.04 -5.06 -6.43
C LEU A 87 11.73 -4.32 -6.20
N VAL A 88 10.88 -4.85 -5.32
CA VAL A 88 9.59 -4.25 -4.96
C VAL A 88 9.70 -3.54 -3.61
N VAL A 89 9.20 -2.31 -3.54
CA VAL A 89 9.09 -1.51 -2.32
C VAL A 89 7.68 -0.90 -2.24
N ILE A 90 7.18 -0.65 -1.03
CA ILE A 90 5.82 -0.15 -0.78
C ILE A 90 5.90 1.15 0.01
N GLY A 91 5.28 2.24 -0.47
CA GLY A 91 5.32 3.56 0.14
C GLY A 91 4.28 4.50 -0.49
N ASP A 92 4.04 5.65 0.14
CA ASP A 92 3.13 6.71 -0.33
C ASP A 92 3.91 7.66 -1.26
N TRP A 93 3.84 7.43 -2.56
CA TRP A 93 4.63 8.20 -3.52
C TRP A 93 3.97 9.53 -3.91
N ASP A 94 2.63 9.59 -3.92
CA ASP A 94 1.85 10.72 -4.42
C ASP A 94 1.16 11.53 -3.30
N CYS A 95 1.59 11.32 -2.05
CA CYS A 95 1.18 12.07 -0.86
C CYS A 95 -0.32 11.93 -0.53
N ASP A 96 -0.99 10.87 -1.00
CA ASP A 96 -2.43 10.69 -0.82
C ASP A 96 -2.79 9.95 0.50
N GLY A 97 -1.76 9.45 1.20
CA GLY A 97 -1.88 8.69 2.45
C GLY A 97 -2.00 7.18 2.25
N LEU A 98 -2.06 6.68 1.01
CA LEU A 98 -2.15 5.26 0.68
C LEU A 98 -0.84 4.76 0.10
N ALA A 99 -0.22 3.81 0.79
CA ALA A 99 1.01 3.21 0.29
C ALA A 99 0.73 2.25 -0.87
N THR A 100 1.49 2.39 -1.96
CA THR A 100 1.35 1.58 -3.18
C THR A 100 2.68 0.97 -3.60
N PRO A 101 2.68 -0.07 -4.45
CA PRO A 101 3.93 -0.67 -4.91
C PRO A 101 4.76 0.26 -5.80
N ALA A 102 6.06 0.09 -5.74
CA ALA A 102 7.02 0.55 -6.74
C ALA A 102 7.99 -0.57 -7.10
N VAL A 103 8.49 -0.52 -8.33
CA VAL A 103 9.43 -1.50 -8.87
C VAL A 103 10.71 -0.78 -9.29
N VAL A 104 11.84 -1.28 -8.83
CA VAL A 104 13.18 -0.92 -9.30
C VAL A 104 13.78 -2.13 -10.00
N ARG A 105 14.13 -2.00 -11.28
CA ARG A 105 14.76 -3.07 -12.04
C ARG A 105 16.28 -3.06 -11.85
N PRO A 106 16.88 -4.07 -11.21
CA PRO A 106 18.32 -4.09 -10.91
C PRO A 106 19.22 -3.94 -12.13
N SER A 107 18.86 -4.60 -13.23
CA SER A 107 19.70 -4.69 -14.43
C SER A 107 19.76 -3.40 -15.24
N SER A 108 18.69 -2.59 -15.21
CA SER A 108 18.55 -1.40 -16.04
C SER A 108 18.38 -0.10 -15.25
N GLY A 109 18.27 -0.17 -13.92
CA GLY A 109 18.06 0.96 -13.02
C GLY A 109 16.72 1.68 -13.21
N HIS A 110 15.80 1.14 -14.01
CA HIS A 110 14.51 1.77 -14.24
C HIS A 110 13.63 1.68 -13.00
N VAL A 111 12.88 2.75 -12.73
CA VAL A 111 11.99 2.90 -11.58
C VAL A 111 10.59 3.21 -12.08
N TRP A 112 9.61 2.51 -11.51
CA TRP A 112 8.19 2.72 -11.75
C TRP A 112 7.41 2.67 -10.45
N THR A 113 6.34 3.45 -10.35
CA THR A 113 5.36 3.42 -9.25
C THR A 113 4.02 2.91 -9.78
N PHE A 114 3.20 2.32 -8.91
CA PHE A 114 1.84 1.95 -9.24
C PHE A 114 0.89 2.96 -8.61
N PRO A 115 -0.08 3.50 -9.36
CA PRO A 115 -0.98 4.54 -8.84
C PRO A 115 -2.04 4.01 -7.85
N ARG A 116 -2.14 2.68 -7.72
CA ARG A 116 -3.03 1.98 -6.79
C ARG A 116 -2.73 0.49 -6.77
N TRP A 117 -3.32 -0.20 -5.80
CA TRP A 117 -3.43 -1.65 -5.80
C TRP A 117 -4.37 -2.15 -6.91
N ALA A 118 -4.04 -3.31 -7.45
CA ALA A 118 -4.94 -4.02 -8.34
C ALA A 118 -6.05 -4.71 -7.53
N ASP A 119 -7.28 -4.70 -8.04
CA ASP A 119 -8.42 -5.41 -7.49
C ASP A 119 -8.97 -6.46 -8.46
N ASP A 120 -9.97 -7.24 -8.02
CA ASP A 120 -10.56 -8.32 -8.81
C ASP A 120 -11.16 -7.87 -10.15
N SER A 121 -11.44 -6.57 -10.30
CA SER A 121 -12.00 -5.95 -11.51
C SER A 121 -10.93 -5.69 -12.58
N ASP A 122 -9.65 -5.65 -12.21
CA ASP A 122 -8.57 -5.24 -13.12
C ASP A 122 -8.17 -6.32 -14.12
N GLY A 123 -8.52 -7.58 -13.88
CA GLY A 123 -8.25 -8.71 -14.77
C GLY A 123 -6.77 -8.89 -15.11
N ASP A 124 -6.31 -8.17 -16.14
CA ASP A 124 -4.91 -8.11 -16.59
C ASP A 124 -4.00 -7.32 -15.64
N GLY A 125 -4.57 -6.60 -14.65
CA GLY A 125 -3.83 -5.88 -13.62
C GLY A 125 -3.62 -4.39 -13.91
N VAL A 126 -2.98 -3.69 -12.97
CA VAL A 126 -2.65 -2.26 -13.03
C VAL A 126 -1.27 -2.09 -13.65
N VAL A 127 -1.15 -1.14 -14.58
CA VAL A 127 0.14 -0.81 -15.21
C VAL A 127 0.86 0.26 -14.40
N ALA A 128 2.16 0.05 -14.18
CA ALA A 128 3.02 1.01 -13.48
C ALA A 128 3.36 2.23 -14.35
N GLU A 129 3.53 3.38 -13.71
CA GLU A 129 3.95 4.63 -14.31
C GLU A 129 5.47 4.82 -14.19
N PRO A 130 6.16 5.31 -15.23
CA PRO A 130 7.60 5.50 -15.18
C PRO A 130 7.99 6.74 -14.37
N VAL A 131 8.84 6.56 -13.37
CA VAL A 131 9.43 7.64 -12.57
C VAL A 131 10.74 8.11 -13.22
N GLY A 132 11.62 7.18 -13.57
CA GLY A 132 12.93 7.52 -14.10
C GLY A 132 13.90 6.36 -14.17
N VAL A 133 15.19 6.68 -14.36
CA VAL A 133 16.27 5.71 -14.49
C VAL A 133 17.46 6.11 -13.62
N VAL A 134 17.89 5.20 -12.75
CA VAL A 134 19.15 5.26 -12.01
C VAL A 134 20.27 4.89 -13.00
N PRO A 135 21.30 5.73 -13.18
CA PRO A 135 22.34 5.52 -14.18
C PRO A 135 23.39 4.47 -13.75
N ALA A 136 22.96 3.39 -13.10
CA ALA A 136 23.79 2.27 -12.67
C ALA A 136 22.91 1.04 -12.34
N PRO A 137 23.46 -0.18 -12.40
CA PRO A 137 22.78 -1.35 -11.85
C PRO A 137 22.50 -1.19 -10.35
N VAL A 138 21.31 -1.57 -9.91
CA VAL A 138 20.85 -1.39 -8.53
C VAL A 138 20.99 -2.70 -7.76
N ALA A 139 21.58 -2.64 -6.56
CA ALA A 139 21.72 -3.78 -5.66
C ALA A 139 20.64 -3.84 -4.59
N LYS A 140 20.09 -2.69 -4.18
CA LYS A 140 19.03 -2.60 -3.17
C LYS A 140 18.15 -1.37 -3.43
N ALA A 141 16.88 -1.49 -3.08
CA ALA A 141 15.94 -0.38 -2.96
C ALA A 141 15.30 -0.43 -1.57
N THR A 142 15.08 0.73 -0.96
CA THR A 142 14.40 0.90 0.33
C THR A 142 13.56 2.17 0.32
N VAL A 143 12.48 2.18 1.08
CA VAL A 143 11.66 3.37 1.27
C VAL A 143 12.32 4.32 2.25
N VAL A 144 12.21 5.60 1.95
CA VAL A 144 12.59 6.71 2.82
C VAL A 144 11.32 7.49 3.12
N GLU A 145 10.84 7.35 4.36
CA GLU A 145 9.69 8.09 4.85
C GLU A 145 9.94 9.59 4.77
N ASP A 146 8.90 10.37 4.49
CA ASP A 146 8.93 11.85 4.52
C ASP A 146 10.04 12.47 3.62
N ALA A 147 10.37 11.83 2.49
CA ALA A 147 11.45 12.25 1.59
C ALA A 147 11.14 13.56 0.83
N GLY A 148 9.86 13.94 0.72
CA GLY A 148 9.40 15.16 0.03
C GLY A 148 8.17 15.78 0.69
N SER A 149 8.24 17.07 1.02
CA SER A 149 7.13 17.83 1.62
C SER A 149 6.69 18.96 0.69
N SER A 150 6.28 18.59 -0.52
CA SER A 150 5.87 19.54 -1.56
C SER A 150 4.37 19.83 -1.48
N GLY A 151 3.92 20.54 -0.44
CA GLY A 151 2.53 21.05 -0.39
C GLY A 151 1.61 20.51 0.71
N GLY A 152 2.17 19.87 1.75
CA GLY A 152 1.44 19.51 2.97
C GLY A 152 1.18 18.02 3.17
N GLY A 153 1.48 17.18 2.17
CA GLY A 153 1.53 15.72 2.30
C GLY A 153 2.90 15.21 2.72
N ARG A 154 2.94 13.97 3.23
CA ARG A 154 4.14 13.24 3.61
C ARG A 154 4.45 12.23 2.51
N CYS A 155 5.15 12.65 1.45
CA CYS A 155 5.52 11.73 0.38
C CYS A 155 6.77 10.95 0.80
N ASP A 156 6.77 9.68 0.47
CA ASP A 156 7.90 8.79 0.58
C ASP A 156 8.79 8.88 -0.66
N GLY A 157 10.06 8.53 -0.47
CA GLY A 157 11.06 8.46 -1.51
C GLY A 157 11.62 7.06 -1.64
N ILE A 158 12.24 6.77 -2.77
CA ILE A 158 12.93 5.50 -3.00
C ILE A 158 14.43 5.74 -2.91
N GLU A 159 15.07 5.26 -1.85
CA GLU A 159 16.52 5.17 -1.83
C GLU A 159 16.98 3.91 -2.54
N VAL A 160 17.87 4.09 -3.51
CA VAL A 160 18.57 3.00 -4.18
C VAL A 160 20.02 2.95 -3.76
N ILE A 161 20.56 1.75 -3.63
CA ILE A 161 21.98 1.48 -3.49
C ILE A 161 22.44 0.83 -4.78
N ALA A 162 23.29 1.53 -5.54
CA ALA A 162 23.91 1.00 -6.74
C ALA A 162 24.81 -0.20 -6.40
N SER A 163 25.05 -1.07 -7.37
CA SER A 163 25.96 -2.22 -7.19
C SER A 163 27.40 -1.80 -6.86
N GLY A 164 27.78 -0.57 -7.18
CA GLY A 164 29.06 0.04 -6.78
C GLY A 164 29.09 0.61 -5.35
N GLY A 165 27.95 0.59 -4.63
CA GLY A 165 27.81 1.09 -3.26
C GLY A 165 27.27 2.53 -3.15
N ASP A 166 27.15 3.25 -4.26
CA ASP A 166 26.62 4.62 -4.27
C ASP A 166 25.14 4.65 -3.90
N ARG A 167 24.78 5.48 -2.91
CA ARG A 167 23.39 5.70 -2.50
C ARG A 167 22.79 6.87 -3.28
N ARG A 168 21.54 6.73 -3.72
CA ARG A 168 20.81 7.78 -4.43
C ARG A 168 19.35 7.78 -4.01
N LEU A 169 18.83 8.96 -3.69
CA LEU A 169 17.40 9.16 -3.53
C LEU A 169 16.76 9.37 -4.91
N VAL A 170 15.72 8.61 -5.19
CA VAL A 170 14.83 8.78 -6.33
C VAL A 170 13.57 9.42 -5.79
N ASP A 171 13.26 10.59 -6.33
CA ASP A 171 12.01 11.28 -6.08
C ASP A 171 10.90 10.53 -6.83
N ALA A 172 10.05 9.83 -6.07
CA ALA A 172 9.06 8.90 -6.60
C ALA A 172 7.70 9.56 -6.84
N GLY A 173 7.49 10.80 -6.38
CA GLY A 173 6.30 11.56 -6.72
C GLY A 173 6.30 13.04 -6.33
N ALA A 174 5.36 13.73 -6.96
CA ALA A 174 5.02 15.14 -6.83
C ALA A 174 3.53 15.32 -7.11
#